data_AF-A0A925VPP1-F1
#
_entry.id   AF-A0A925VPP1-F1
#
_cell.length_a   1.000
_cell.length_b   1.000
_cell.length_c   1.000
_cell.angle_alpha   90.00
_cell.angle_beta   90.00
_cell.angle_gamma   90.00
#
_symmetry.space_group_name_H-M   'P 1'
#
loop_
_entity.id
_entity.type
_entity.pdbx_description
1 polymer ?
#
loop_
_entity_poly.entity_id
_entity_poly.type
_entity_poly.pdbx_seq_one_letter_code
_entity_poly.pdbx_strand_id
1 'polypeptide(L)'
;GPVFTNLLLADEINRAPAKVQSALLEVMQERQVTIGRETFPVPNPFLVLATQNPIETEGTYPLPEAQVDRFMLKVLVGYPTTTEEFVIVERMTGVLQAVQKVLTSEQLLALQHEVSTVFVDPALIEYAIRLVGATREPATVGLKDLGRYITFGASPRASINLILAGRALAFVRGRGYALPQDVRDLALDIMRHRIALSYEAFSDNVTGDDLLKQILERIPMPEVPLHERAATRRNA
;
A
#
# COMPACT_ATOMS: atom_id res chain seq x y z
N GLY A 1 -12.03 -11.05 -21.09
CA GLY A 1 -10.77 -10.31 -21.30
C GLY A 1 -9.77 -10.59 -20.18
N PRO A 2 -8.55 -10.03 -20.23
CA PRO A 2 -7.45 -10.33 -19.30
C PRO A 2 -7.73 -9.96 -17.84
N VAL A 3 -8.72 -9.12 -17.58
CA VAL A 3 -9.15 -8.69 -16.24
C VAL A 3 -9.88 -9.78 -15.43
N PHE A 4 -10.36 -10.86 -16.06
CA PHE A 4 -10.99 -11.99 -15.36
C PHE A 4 -9.93 -12.99 -14.87
N THR A 5 -9.10 -12.53 -13.92
CA THR A 5 -8.02 -13.29 -13.27
C THR A 5 -7.99 -12.94 -11.78
N ASN A 6 -7.28 -13.70 -10.95
CA ASN A 6 -7.06 -13.34 -9.55
C ASN A 6 -5.91 -12.32 -9.37
N LEU A 7 -4.87 -12.40 -10.22
CA LEU A 7 -3.72 -11.50 -10.23
C LEU A 7 -3.56 -10.91 -11.62
N LEU A 8 -3.67 -9.60 -11.74
CA LEU A 8 -3.49 -8.85 -12.96
C LEU A 8 -2.23 -7.98 -12.86
N LEU A 9 -1.22 -8.29 -13.67
CA LEU A 9 -0.05 -7.44 -13.84
C LEU A 9 -0.29 -6.47 -15.01
N ALA A 10 -0.40 -5.18 -14.69
CA ALA A 10 -0.49 -4.08 -15.64
C ALA A 10 0.88 -3.43 -15.80
N ASP A 11 1.67 -3.95 -16.73
CA ASP A 11 3.03 -3.48 -16.97
C ASP A 11 3.02 -2.09 -17.64
N GLU A 12 3.89 -1.20 -17.16
CA GLU A 12 4.05 0.18 -17.63
C GLU A 12 2.73 0.93 -17.81
N ILE A 13 1.91 0.98 -16.75
CA ILE A 13 0.56 1.56 -16.77
C ILE A 13 0.55 3.01 -17.28
N ASN A 14 1.66 3.73 -17.10
CA ASN A 14 1.86 5.09 -17.60
C ASN A 14 1.99 5.18 -19.13
N ARG A 15 2.20 4.10 -19.87
CA ARG A 15 2.21 4.10 -21.35
C ARG A 15 0.82 3.90 -21.95
N ALA A 16 -0.11 3.38 -21.16
CA ALA A 16 -1.48 3.19 -21.61
C ALA A 16 -2.22 4.54 -21.72
N PRO A 17 -3.08 4.75 -22.74
CA PRO A 17 -3.89 5.95 -22.83
C PRO A 17 -4.77 6.14 -21.59
N ALA A 18 -5.09 7.39 -21.24
CA ALA A 18 -5.89 7.71 -20.06
C ALA A 18 -7.23 6.96 -19.96
N LYS A 19 -7.88 6.65 -21.10
CA LYS A 19 -9.11 5.83 -21.14
C LYS A 19 -8.88 4.40 -20.65
N VAL A 20 -7.75 3.79 -21.02
CA VAL A 20 -7.38 2.43 -20.60
C VAL A 20 -7.01 2.42 -19.12
N GLN A 21 -6.25 3.42 -18.66
CA GLN A 21 -5.96 3.60 -17.24
C GLN A 21 -7.25 3.72 -16.41
N SER A 22 -8.18 4.57 -16.87
CA SER A 22 -9.47 4.79 -16.20
C SER A 22 -10.30 3.51 -16.13
N ALA A 23 -10.38 2.75 -17.23
CA ALA A 23 -11.08 1.47 -17.27
C ALA A 23 -10.47 0.47 -16.27
N LEU A 24 -9.15 0.34 -16.21
CA LEU A 24 -8.49 -0.54 -15.24
C LEU A 24 -8.81 -0.16 -13.79
N LEU A 25 -8.77 1.13 -13.48
CA LEU A 25 -9.05 1.66 -12.14
C LEU A 25 -10.53 1.52 -11.76
N GLU A 26 -11.43 1.57 -12.73
CA GLU A 26 -12.85 1.27 -12.54
C GLU A 26 -13.02 -0.19 -12.13
N VAL A 27 -12.39 -1.13 -12.84
CA VAL A 27 -12.44 -2.56 -12.46
C VAL A 27 -11.85 -2.80 -11.07
N MET A 28 -10.76 -2.11 -10.72
CA MET A 28 -10.16 -2.18 -9.39
C MET A 28 -11.12 -1.75 -8.28
N GLN A 29 -11.91 -0.70 -8.52
CA GLN A 29 -12.79 -0.09 -7.52
C GLN A 29 -14.15 -0.79 -7.44
N GLU A 30 -14.75 -1.10 -8.60
CA GLU A 30 -16.11 -1.66 -8.71
C GLU A 30 -16.13 -3.18 -8.67
N ARG A 31 -14.98 -3.86 -8.86
CA ARG A 31 -14.86 -5.33 -8.89
C ARG A 31 -15.78 -6.00 -9.93
N GLN A 32 -16.11 -5.29 -11.00
CA GLN A 32 -16.93 -5.78 -12.09
C GLN A 32 -16.61 -5.06 -13.40
N VAL A 33 -17.07 -5.63 -14.52
CA VAL A 33 -16.91 -5.08 -15.86
C VAL A 33 -18.26 -5.11 -16.56
N THR A 34 -18.70 -3.98 -17.10
CA THR A 34 -19.93 -3.91 -17.91
C THR A 34 -19.57 -3.96 -19.40
N ILE A 35 -20.12 -4.95 -20.11
CA ILE A 35 -19.94 -5.12 -21.56
C ILE A 35 -21.33 -5.00 -22.22
N GLY A 36 -21.55 -3.89 -22.92
CA GLY A 36 -22.86 -3.58 -23.49
C GLY A 36 -23.89 -3.30 -22.39
N ARG A 37 -24.81 -4.24 -22.18
CA ARG A 37 -25.86 -4.15 -21.13
C ARG A 37 -25.67 -5.16 -19.99
N GLU A 38 -24.65 -6.01 -20.07
CA GLU A 38 -24.40 -7.08 -19.11
C GLU A 38 -23.20 -6.75 -18.23
N THR A 39 -23.34 -6.99 -16.93
CA THR A 39 -22.29 -6.76 -15.92
C THR A 39 -21.75 -8.09 -15.44
N PHE A 40 -20.42 -8.22 -15.45
CA PHE A 40 -19.70 -9.42 -15.09
C PHE A 40 -18.78 -9.15 -13.88
N PRO A 41 -18.92 -9.87 -12.76
CA PRO A 41 -18.02 -9.73 -11.63
C PRO A 41 -16.62 -10.27 -11.95
N VAL A 42 -15.58 -9.65 -11.40
CA VAL A 42 -14.22 -10.21 -11.46
C VAL A 42 -14.06 -11.33 -10.41
N PRO A 43 -13.11 -12.28 -10.59
CA PRO A 43 -12.85 -13.31 -9.61
C PRO A 43 -12.50 -12.75 -8.22
N ASN A 44 -12.79 -13.50 -7.16
CA ASN A 44 -12.40 -13.14 -5.80
C ASN A 44 -11.42 -14.21 -5.25
N PRO A 45 -10.22 -13.84 -4.77
CA PRO A 45 -9.65 -12.50 -4.66
C PRO A 45 -9.21 -11.91 -6.02
N PHE A 46 -9.18 -10.57 -6.11
CA PHE A 46 -8.64 -9.83 -7.25
C PHE A 46 -7.57 -8.83 -6.79
N LEU A 47 -6.38 -8.91 -7.36
CA LEU A 47 -5.27 -7.99 -7.11
C LEU A 47 -4.74 -7.45 -8.44
N VAL A 48 -4.57 -6.13 -8.51
CA VAL A 48 -3.88 -5.47 -9.60
C VAL A 48 -2.51 -5.04 -9.12
N LEU A 49 -1.46 -5.51 -9.78
CA LEU A 49 -0.10 -5.02 -9.66
C LEU A 49 0.17 -4.15 -10.88
N ALA A 50 0.51 -2.88 -10.69
CA ALA A 50 0.86 -1.99 -11.80
C ALA A 50 2.31 -1.53 -11.64
N THR A 51 3.07 -1.55 -12.73
CA THR A 51 4.45 -1.05 -12.75
C THR A 51 4.50 0.31 -13.46
N GLN A 52 5.50 1.12 -13.10
CA GLN A 52 5.79 2.39 -13.76
C GLN A 52 7.30 2.47 -13.94
N ASN A 53 7.75 2.67 -15.17
CA ASN A 53 9.16 2.94 -15.44
C ASN A 53 9.42 4.45 -15.27
N PRO A 54 10.30 4.88 -14.34
CA PRO A 54 10.51 6.30 -14.06
C PRO A 54 11.43 7.00 -15.07
N ILE A 55 12.13 6.26 -15.95
CA ILE A 55 13.18 6.82 -16.82
C ILE A 55 12.61 7.28 -18.16
N GLU A 56 11.60 6.59 -18.69
CA GLU A 56 11.01 6.91 -19.99
C GLU A 56 9.96 8.01 -19.85
N THR A 57 10.19 9.16 -20.48
CA THR A 57 9.22 10.28 -20.52
C THR A 57 8.46 10.38 -21.84
N GLU A 58 9.02 9.89 -22.96
CA GLU A 58 8.35 9.90 -24.25
C GLU A 58 7.16 8.92 -24.30
N GLY A 59 6.00 9.41 -24.75
CA GLY A 59 4.81 8.58 -24.89
C GLY A 59 4.18 8.13 -23.57
N THR A 60 4.49 8.82 -22.46
CA THR A 60 3.90 8.53 -21.15
C THR A 60 2.78 9.49 -20.78
N TYR A 61 1.76 8.94 -20.14
CA TYR A 61 0.59 9.59 -19.56
C TYR A 61 0.65 9.37 -18.04
N PRO A 62 1.14 10.34 -17.26
CA PRO A 62 1.20 10.20 -15.81
C PRO A 62 -0.20 9.99 -15.25
N LEU A 63 -0.32 9.10 -14.25
CA LEU A 63 -1.59 8.91 -13.57
C LEU A 63 -1.85 10.14 -12.68
N PRO A 64 -3.03 10.77 -12.79
CA PRO A 64 -3.46 11.81 -11.85
C PRO A 64 -3.40 11.32 -10.40
N GLU A 65 -3.18 12.23 -9.46
CA GLU A 65 -3.05 11.92 -8.03
C GLU A 65 -4.28 11.16 -7.50
N ALA A 66 -5.48 11.57 -7.95
CA ALA A 66 -6.73 10.89 -7.61
C ALA A 66 -6.79 9.43 -8.09
N GLN A 67 -6.09 9.09 -9.18
CA GLN A 67 -5.97 7.73 -9.67
C GLN A 67 -4.95 6.93 -8.85
N VAL A 68 -3.80 7.54 -8.59
CA VAL A 68 -2.73 6.93 -7.80
C VAL A 68 -3.19 6.63 -6.36
N ASP A 69 -4.04 7.47 -5.76
CA ASP A 69 -4.61 7.26 -4.42
C ASP A 69 -5.44 5.97 -4.27
N ARG A 70 -5.92 5.39 -5.39
CA ARG A 70 -6.64 4.10 -5.40
C ARG A 70 -5.73 2.90 -5.12
N PHE A 71 -4.42 3.01 -5.37
CA PHE A 71 -3.47 1.96 -5.06
C PHE A 71 -3.17 1.92 -3.56
N MET A 72 -3.25 0.75 -2.95
CA MET A 72 -2.97 0.61 -1.51
C MET A 72 -1.53 1.01 -1.17
N LEU A 73 -0.57 0.48 -1.94
CA LEU A 73 0.87 0.65 -1.75
C LEU A 73 1.53 1.15 -3.04
N LYS A 74 2.56 1.97 -2.90
CA LYS A 74 3.60 2.19 -3.92
C LYS A 74 4.93 1.69 -3.37
N VAL A 75 5.42 0.60 -3.94
CA VAL A 75 6.69 -0.02 -3.55
C VAL A 75 7.78 0.46 -4.50
N LEU A 76 8.90 0.94 -3.95
CA LEU A 76 10.08 1.28 -4.74
C LEU A 76 10.94 0.03 -4.89
N VAL A 77 11.13 -0.43 -6.12
CA VAL A 77 11.96 -1.59 -6.44
C VAL A 77 13.30 -1.08 -6.96
N GLY A 78 14.37 -1.35 -6.20
CA GLY A 78 15.75 -1.09 -6.61
C GLY A 78 16.38 -2.32 -7.26
N TYR A 79 17.66 -2.18 -7.65
CA TYR A 79 18.45 -3.33 -8.06
C TYR A 79 18.72 -4.26 -6.87
N PRO A 80 18.79 -5.59 -7.10
CA PRO A 80 19.19 -6.53 -6.06
C PRO A 80 20.61 -6.23 -5.59
N THR A 81 20.92 -6.60 -4.35
CA THR A 81 22.30 -6.65 -3.88
C THR A 81 23.09 -7.72 -4.63
N THR A 82 24.43 -7.64 -4.64
CA THR A 82 25.28 -8.64 -5.31
C THR A 82 25.00 -10.07 -4.85
N THR A 83 24.70 -10.26 -3.57
CA THR A 83 24.35 -11.58 -3.02
C THR A 83 22.99 -12.08 -3.51
N GLU A 84 21.98 -11.20 -3.55
CA GLU A 84 20.67 -11.54 -4.10
C GLU A 84 20.75 -11.82 -5.60
N GLU A 85 21.52 -11.02 -6.34
CA GLU A 85 21.75 -11.17 -7.77
C GLU A 85 22.45 -12.49 -8.09
N PHE A 86 23.46 -12.88 -7.31
CA PHE A 86 24.10 -14.19 -7.42
C PHE A 86 23.08 -15.33 -7.29
N VAL A 87 22.22 -15.29 -6.27
CA VAL A 87 21.19 -16.32 -6.04
C VAL A 87 20.16 -16.34 -7.18
N ILE A 88 19.78 -15.17 -7.71
CA ILE A 88 18.88 -15.06 -8.85
C ILE A 88 19.51 -15.72 -10.08
N VAL A 89 20.76 -15.38 -10.42
CA VAL A 89 21.48 -15.96 -11.56
C VAL A 89 21.65 -17.47 -11.40
N GLU A 90 22.04 -17.94 -10.22
CA GLU A 90 22.17 -19.37 -9.91
C GLU A 90 20.85 -20.12 -10.13
N ARG A 91 19.72 -19.60 -9.61
CA ARG A 91 18.40 -20.23 -9.80
C ARG A 91 17.94 -20.20 -11.25
N MET A 92 18.11 -19.08 -11.94
CA MET A 92 17.56 -18.90 -13.29
C MET A 92 18.39 -19.60 -14.37
N THR A 93 19.66 -19.88 -14.10
CA THR A 93 20.55 -20.65 -14.99
C THR A 93 20.57 -22.15 -14.66
N GLY A 94 20.10 -22.54 -13.46
CA GLY A 94 19.93 -23.92 -13.05
C GLY A 94 18.62 -24.56 -13.56
N VAL A 95 18.35 -25.78 -13.10
CA VAL A 95 17.08 -26.48 -13.37
C VAL A 95 15.97 -25.85 -12.52
N LEU A 96 14.98 -25.24 -13.18
CA LEU A 96 13.82 -24.68 -12.51
C LEU A 96 13.01 -25.79 -11.83
N GLN A 97 12.84 -25.68 -10.52
CA GLN A 97 12.01 -26.61 -9.75
C GLN A 97 10.53 -26.31 -9.97
N ALA A 98 9.72 -27.36 -10.10
CA ALA A 98 8.28 -27.20 -10.16
C ALA A 98 7.75 -26.62 -8.84
N VAL A 99 6.97 -25.54 -8.93
CA VAL A 99 6.36 -24.92 -7.76
C VAL A 99 5.24 -25.80 -7.21
N GLN A 100 5.16 -25.89 -5.88
CA GLN A 100 4.09 -26.61 -5.20
C GLN A 100 2.98 -25.64 -4.80
N LYS A 101 1.72 -26.03 -5.07
CA LYS A 101 0.56 -25.28 -4.61
C LYS A 101 0.40 -25.47 -3.09
N VAL A 102 0.64 -24.41 -2.33
CA VAL A 102 0.54 -24.40 -0.86
C VAL A 102 -0.83 -23.93 -0.34
N LEU A 103 -1.56 -23.13 -1.13
CA LEU A 103 -2.86 -22.57 -0.76
C LEU A 103 -3.83 -22.60 -1.95
N THR A 104 -5.12 -22.74 -1.66
CA THR A 104 -6.21 -22.45 -2.61
C THR A 104 -6.73 -21.02 -2.44
N SER A 105 -7.49 -20.53 -3.42
CA SER A 105 -8.12 -19.20 -3.34
C SER A 105 -9.13 -19.12 -2.20
N GLU A 106 -9.86 -20.20 -1.92
CA GLU A 106 -10.82 -20.29 -0.80
C GLU A 106 -10.10 -20.21 0.55
N GLN A 107 -8.96 -20.89 0.69
CA GLN A 107 -8.12 -20.80 1.88
C GLN A 107 -7.56 -19.40 2.06
N LEU A 108 -7.14 -18.74 0.97
CA LEU A 108 -6.68 -17.35 1.02
C LEU A 108 -7.80 -16.39 1.48
N LEU A 109 -9.03 -16.59 1.02
CA LEU A 109 -10.19 -15.80 1.47
C LEU A 109 -10.50 -16.04 2.96
N ALA A 110 -10.39 -17.29 3.43
CA ALA A 110 -10.54 -17.60 4.86
C ALA A 110 -9.48 -16.86 5.69
N LEU A 111 -8.22 -16.84 5.25
CA LEU A 111 -7.15 -16.09 5.90
C LEU A 111 -7.41 -14.57 5.88
N GLN A 112 -7.94 -14.01 4.79
CA GLN A 112 -8.33 -12.59 4.74
C GLN A 112 -9.43 -12.27 5.76
N HIS A 113 -10.38 -13.19 5.95
CA HIS A 113 -11.40 -13.04 6.98
C HIS A 113 -10.78 -13.12 8.38
N GLU A 114 -9.85 -14.03 8.64
CA GLU A 114 -9.12 -14.09 9.93
C GLU A 114 -8.32 -12.82 10.20
N VAL A 115 -7.62 -12.28 9.19
CA VAL A 115 -6.93 -10.99 9.28
C VAL A 115 -7.91 -9.91 9.74
N SER A 116 -9.17 -9.90 9.27
CA SER A 116 -10.16 -8.90 9.69
C SER A 116 -10.49 -8.92 11.20
N THR A 117 -10.18 -10.01 11.90
CA THR A 117 -10.40 -10.18 13.34
C THR A 117 -9.22 -9.76 14.21
N VAL A 118 -8.06 -9.51 13.61
CA VAL A 118 -6.85 -9.06 14.33
C VAL A 118 -7.14 -7.72 15.01
N PHE A 119 -6.84 -7.68 16.30
CA PHE A 119 -7.13 -6.53 17.15
C PHE A 119 -6.28 -5.32 16.77
N VAL A 120 -6.91 -4.15 16.74
CA VAL A 120 -6.24 -2.86 16.55
C VAL A 120 -6.73 -1.95 17.67
N ASP A 121 -5.83 -1.52 18.53
CA ASP A 121 -6.15 -0.58 19.60
C ASP A 121 -6.56 0.79 19.02
N PRO A 122 -7.58 1.47 19.59
CA PRO A 122 -7.98 2.82 19.17
C PRO A 122 -6.80 3.82 19.09
N ALA A 123 -5.78 3.69 19.95
CA ALA A 123 -4.61 4.53 19.91
C ALA A 123 -3.80 4.38 18.60
N LEU A 124 -3.78 3.20 17.97
CA LEU A 124 -3.18 3.05 16.63
C LEU A 124 -4.00 3.76 15.56
N ILE A 125 -5.34 3.73 15.66
CA ILE A 125 -6.22 4.42 14.71
C ILE A 125 -6.00 5.93 14.82
N GLU A 126 -5.96 6.46 16.03
CA GLU A 126 -5.62 7.86 16.29
C GLU A 126 -4.22 8.21 15.77
N TYR A 127 -3.23 7.33 15.98
CA TYR A 127 -1.89 7.51 15.45
C TYR A 127 -1.89 7.61 13.92
N ALA A 128 -2.57 6.69 13.22
CA ALA A 128 -2.68 6.73 11.75
C ALA A 128 -3.39 8.02 11.27
N ILE A 129 -4.44 8.46 11.96
CA ILE A 129 -5.12 9.74 11.67
C ILE A 129 -4.17 10.91 11.86
N ARG A 130 -3.39 10.93 12.94
CA ARG A 130 -2.41 12.00 13.22
C ARG A 130 -1.30 12.05 12.19
N LEU A 131 -0.75 10.90 11.77
CA LEU A 131 0.24 10.81 10.69
C LEU A 131 -0.29 11.43 9.40
N VAL A 132 -1.49 11.01 8.97
CA VAL A 132 -2.12 11.50 7.75
C VAL A 132 -2.53 12.97 7.88
N GLY A 133 -3.03 13.40 9.04
CA GLY A 133 -3.36 14.79 9.34
C GLY A 133 -2.14 15.71 9.24
N ALA A 134 -0.98 15.27 9.72
CA ALA A 134 0.25 16.05 9.64
C ALA A 134 0.75 16.28 8.21
N THR A 135 0.38 15.43 7.25
CA THR A 135 0.68 15.70 5.83
C THR A 135 -0.18 16.83 5.27
N ARG A 136 -1.35 17.11 5.86
CA ARG A 136 -2.29 18.16 5.42
C ARG A 136 -2.04 19.47 6.18
N GLU A 137 -1.75 19.37 7.47
CA GLU A 137 -1.51 20.51 8.35
C GLU A 137 -0.26 20.28 9.22
N PRO A 138 0.95 20.31 8.64
CA PRO A 138 2.19 19.99 9.36
C PRO A 138 2.50 20.96 10.50
N ALA A 139 1.94 22.17 10.47
CA ALA A 139 2.01 23.14 11.56
C ALA A 139 1.45 22.61 12.89
N THR A 140 0.43 21.73 12.84
CA THR A 140 -0.23 21.16 14.04
C THR A 140 0.71 20.26 14.85
N VAL A 141 1.75 19.72 14.20
CA VAL A 141 2.76 18.88 14.84
C VAL A 141 4.10 19.61 14.99
N GLY A 142 4.13 20.93 14.78
CA GLY A 142 5.34 21.74 14.93
C GLY A 142 6.30 21.67 13.74
N LEU A 143 5.86 21.19 12.59
CA LEU A 143 6.63 21.11 11.34
C LEU A 143 6.20 22.21 10.35
N LYS A 144 6.07 23.46 10.83
CA LYS A 144 5.52 24.58 10.04
C LYS A 144 6.22 24.75 8.69
N ASP A 145 7.55 24.57 8.66
CA ASP A 145 8.36 24.75 7.47
C ASP A 145 8.07 23.72 6.37
N LEU A 146 7.47 22.58 6.71
CA LEU A 146 7.07 21.58 5.70
C LEU A 146 5.81 21.98 4.94
N GLY A 147 5.01 22.92 5.47
CA GLY A 147 3.76 23.34 4.83
C GLY A 147 3.95 23.91 3.43
N ARG A 148 5.07 24.61 3.19
CA ARG A 148 5.40 25.16 1.88
C ARG A 148 5.77 24.11 0.83
N TYR A 149 6.19 22.92 1.29
CA TYR A 149 6.61 21.82 0.42
C TYR A 149 5.46 20.89 0.01
N ILE A 150 4.28 21.01 0.64
CA ILE A 150 3.14 20.13 0.41
C ILE A 150 1.98 20.94 -0.19
N THR A 151 1.64 20.65 -1.44
CA THR A 151 0.46 21.22 -2.10
C THR A 151 -0.82 20.51 -1.64
N PHE A 152 -0.79 19.18 -1.55
CA PHE A 152 -1.89 18.36 -1.05
C PHE A 152 -1.36 17.19 -0.21
N GLY A 153 -1.91 17.04 0.99
CA GLY A 153 -1.60 15.91 1.88
C GLY A 153 -2.40 14.65 1.55
N ALA A 154 -2.07 13.58 2.26
CA ALA A 154 -2.66 12.26 2.06
C ALA A 154 -4.16 12.22 2.39
N SER A 155 -4.90 11.46 1.57
CA SER A 155 -6.36 11.30 1.70
C SER A 155 -6.73 10.37 2.88
N PRO A 156 -8.00 10.32 3.29
CA PRO A 156 -8.48 9.35 4.29
C PRO A 156 -8.21 7.88 3.91
N ARG A 157 -7.97 7.57 2.63
CA ARG A 157 -7.54 6.22 2.22
C ARG A 157 -6.22 5.83 2.84
N ALA A 158 -5.32 6.79 3.09
CA ALA A 158 -4.06 6.52 3.77
C ALA A 158 -4.29 5.99 5.18
N SER A 159 -5.14 6.62 5.99
CA SER A 159 -5.41 6.18 7.36
C SER A 159 -6.09 4.81 7.40
N ILE A 160 -7.01 4.55 6.48
CA ILE A 160 -7.65 3.24 6.33
C ILE A 160 -6.60 2.18 5.98
N ASN A 161 -5.76 2.45 4.97
CA ASN A 161 -4.76 1.50 4.49
C ASN A 161 -3.63 1.26 5.49
N LEU A 162 -3.23 2.26 6.27
CA LEU A 162 -2.28 2.10 7.39
C LEU A 162 -2.77 1.05 8.37
N ILE A 163 -4.05 1.10 8.76
CA ILE A 163 -4.64 0.16 9.70
C ILE A 163 -4.85 -1.22 9.07
N LEU A 164 -5.40 -1.29 7.86
CA LEU A 164 -5.61 -2.57 7.17
C LEU A 164 -4.29 -3.30 6.90
N ALA A 165 -3.27 -2.58 6.43
CA ALA A 165 -1.96 -3.16 6.16
C ALA A 165 -1.22 -3.52 7.45
N GLY A 166 -1.25 -2.66 8.47
CA GLY A 166 -0.66 -2.97 9.78
C GLY A 166 -1.28 -4.21 10.43
N ARG A 167 -2.60 -4.37 10.27
CA ARG A 167 -3.33 -5.57 10.69
C ARG A 167 -2.87 -6.82 9.95
N ALA A 168 -2.77 -6.75 8.62
CA ALA A 168 -2.29 -7.86 7.81
C ALA A 168 -0.84 -8.22 8.13
N LEU A 169 0.03 -7.23 8.34
CA LEU A 169 1.43 -7.45 8.69
C LEU A 169 1.58 -8.09 10.07
N ALA A 170 0.79 -7.66 11.05
CA ALA A 170 0.74 -8.30 12.36
C ALA A 170 0.36 -9.78 12.27
N PHE A 171 -0.65 -10.11 11.45
CA PHE A 171 -1.08 -11.48 11.21
C PHE A 171 0.01 -12.33 10.54
N VAL A 172 0.67 -11.79 9.50
CA VAL A 172 1.81 -12.45 8.82
C VAL A 172 2.97 -12.68 9.79
N ARG A 173 3.15 -11.79 10.77
CA ARG A 173 4.11 -11.92 11.88
C ARG A 173 3.63 -12.85 13.00
N GLY A 174 2.50 -13.55 12.82
CA GLY A 174 1.96 -14.52 13.78
C GLY A 174 1.25 -13.91 14.99
N ARG A 175 0.87 -12.62 14.94
CA ARG A 175 0.19 -11.92 16.05
C ARG A 175 -1.29 -11.67 15.76
N GLY A 176 -2.12 -11.88 16.79
CA GLY A 176 -3.55 -11.54 16.79
C GLY A 176 -3.85 -10.07 17.14
N TYR A 177 -2.82 -9.22 17.22
CA TYR A 177 -2.94 -7.80 17.54
C TYR A 177 -1.87 -6.99 16.79
N ALA A 178 -2.24 -5.80 16.32
CA ALA A 178 -1.34 -4.86 15.65
C ALA A 178 -0.55 -4.01 16.65
N LEU A 179 0.72 -3.79 16.35
CA LEU A 179 1.61 -2.90 17.09
C LEU A 179 1.86 -1.62 16.28
N PRO A 180 2.26 -0.50 16.93
CA PRO A 180 2.62 0.73 16.22
C PRO A 180 3.68 0.54 15.13
N GLN A 181 4.62 -0.39 15.38
CA GLN A 181 5.65 -0.73 14.41
C GLN A 181 5.08 -1.32 13.11
N ASP A 182 3.99 -2.09 13.16
CA ASP A 182 3.37 -2.65 11.95
C ASP A 182 2.79 -1.56 11.04
N VAL A 183 2.29 -0.48 11.64
CA VAL A 183 1.82 0.72 10.92
C VAL A 183 3.00 1.51 10.38
N ARG A 184 4.04 1.69 11.20
CA ARG A 184 5.24 2.48 10.85
C ARG A 184 6.04 1.86 9.71
N ASP A 185 6.20 0.54 9.71
CA ASP A 185 6.92 -0.21 8.67
C ASP A 185 6.32 -0.03 7.27
N LEU A 186 5.00 0.17 7.19
CA LEU A 186 4.27 0.33 5.93
C LEU A 186 3.95 1.80 5.60
N ALA A 187 4.33 2.74 6.47
CA ALA A 187 3.88 4.12 6.36
C ALA A 187 4.38 4.81 5.08
N LEU A 188 5.65 4.61 4.71
CA LEU A 188 6.18 5.17 3.47
C LEU A 188 5.49 4.58 2.24
N ASP A 189 5.35 3.26 2.17
CA ASP A 189 4.71 2.59 1.03
C ASP A 189 3.25 2.98 0.85
N ILE A 190 2.56 3.33 1.94
CA ILE A 190 1.18 3.81 1.91
C ILE A 190 1.11 5.30 1.60
N MET A 191 2.00 6.13 2.13
CA MET A 191 1.81 7.59 2.07
C MET A 191 2.57 8.27 0.93
N ARG A 192 3.66 7.69 0.42
CA ARG A 192 4.57 8.34 -0.55
C ARG A 192 3.90 8.81 -1.83
N HIS A 193 2.88 8.09 -2.29
CA HIS A 193 2.15 8.39 -3.52
C HIS A 193 0.88 9.17 -3.28
N ARG A 194 0.63 9.58 -2.02
CA ARG A 194 -0.55 10.32 -1.60
C ARG A 194 -0.22 11.76 -1.21
N ILE A 195 1.01 12.20 -1.41
CA ILE A 195 1.44 13.57 -1.15
C ILE A 195 1.81 14.21 -2.48
N ALA A 196 1.20 15.36 -2.77
CA ALA A 196 1.58 16.21 -3.90
C ALA A 196 2.56 17.29 -3.42
N LEU A 197 3.74 17.30 -4.01
CA LEU A 197 4.79 18.26 -3.68
C LEU A 197 4.54 19.62 -4.35
N SER A 198 5.03 20.69 -3.73
CA SER A 198 5.02 22.03 -4.32
C SER A 198 6.22 22.24 -5.24
N TYR A 199 6.18 23.29 -6.06
CA TYR A 199 7.31 23.70 -6.88
C TYR A 199 8.57 24.03 -6.06
N GLU A 200 8.37 24.59 -4.86
CA GLU A 200 9.47 24.89 -3.93
C GLU A 200 10.16 23.61 -3.45
N ALA A 201 9.41 22.53 -3.19
CA ALA A 201 10.00 21.24 -2.82
C ALA A 201 10.91 20.70 -3.93
N PHE A 202 10.47 20.81 -5.19
CA PHE A 202 11.29 20.42 -6.35
C PHE A 202 12.54 21.28 -6.49
N SER A 203 12.41 22.60 -6.28
CA SER A 203 13.53 23.55 -6.37
C SER A 203 14.59 23.27 -5.29
N ASP A 204 14.16 22.89 -4.11
CA ASP A 204 15.02 22.57 -2.97
C ASP A 204 15.51 21.11 -2.94
N ASN A 205 15.18 20.30 -3.96
CA ASN A 205 15.46 18.86 -4.03
C ASN A 205 14.91 18.05 -2.83
N VAL A 206 13.76 18.46 -2.28
CA VAL A 206 13.08 17.77 -1.19
C VAL A 206 12.12 16.72 -1.75
N THR A 207 12.28 15.46 -1.36
CA THR A 207 11.40 14.38 -1.81
C THR A 207 10.22 14.14 -0.86
N GLY A 208 9.16 13.50 -1.35
CA GLY A 208 8.02 13.10 -0.51
C GLY A 208 8.43 12.15 0.62
N ASP A 209 9.41 11.29 0.38
CA ASP A 209 9.97 10.40 1.40
C ASP A 209 10.68 11.20 2.51
N ASP A 210 11.39 12.28 2.19
CA ASP A 210 12.08 13.12 3.17
C ASP A 210 11.07 13.84 4.08
N LEU A 211 9.98 14.35 3.50
CA LEU A 211 8.89 14.96 4.25
C LEU A 211 8.21 13.95 5.18
N LEU A 212 7.92 12.75 4.66
CA LEU A 212 7.27 11.69 5.42
C LEU A 212 8.14 11.19 6.57
N LYS A 213 9.45 11.03 6.37
CA LYS A 213 10.38 10.65 7.44
C LYS A 213 10.35 11.66 8.59
N GLN A 214 10.39 12.96 8.28
CA GLN A 214 10.29 14.01 9.30
C GLN A 214 8.96 13.96 10.07
N ILE A 215 7.85 13.71 9.37
CA ILE A 215 6.53 13.53 10.02
C ILE A 215 6.52 12.30 10.92
N LEU A 216 7.05 11.17 10.46
CA LEU A 216 7.11 9.91 11.21
C LEU A 216 8.02 10.02 12.44
N GLU A 217 9.13 10.74 12.35
CA GLU A 217 10.03 11.02 13.46
C GLU A 217 9.40 11.97 14.48
N ARG A 218 8.65 12.97 14.01
CA ARG A 218 8.02 13.96 14.88
C ARG A 218 6.86 13.41 15.70
N ILE A 219 6.07 12.50 15.12
CA ILE A 219 4.88 11.97 15.79
C ILE A 219 5.29 10.68 16.54
N PRO A 220 5.26 10.69 17.88
CA PRO A 220 5.65 9.52 18.66
C PRO A 220 4.67 8.38 18.42
N MET A 221 5.19 7.15 18.41
CA MET A 221 4.35 5.96 18.41
C MET A 221 3.56 5.90 19.72
N PRO A 222 2.27 5.53 19.70
CA PRO A 222 1.49 5.39 20.91
C PRO A 222 2.02 4.23 21.76
N GLU A 223 1.92 4.37 23.07
CA GLU A 223 2.07 3.23 23.97
C GLU A 223 0.77 2.42 23.93
N VAL A 224 0.86 1.22 23.36
CA VAL A 224 -0.28 0.31 23.24
C VAL A 224 -0.11 -0.74 24.32
N PRO A 225 -0.92 -0.72 25.39
CA PRO A 225 -0.82 -1.74 26.42
C PRO A 225 -1.05 -3.10 25.79
N LEU A 226 -0.12 -4.03 26.04
CA LEU A 226 -0.27 -5.42 25.61
C LEU A 226 -1.43 -6.02 26.41
N HIS A 227 -2.64 -5.93 25.87
CA HIS A 227 -3.75 -6.70 26.38
C HIS A 227 -3.52 -8.15 25.98
N GLU A 228 -2.83 -8.91 26.84
CA GLU A 228 -2.99 -10.37 26.84
C GLU A 228 -4.48 -10.64 27.05
N ARG A 229 -5.19 -10.92 25.96
CA ARG A 229 -6.40 -11.72 26.06
C ARG A 229 -5.93 -13.10 26.50
N ALA A 230 -5.79 -13.29 27.81
CA ALA A 230 -5.87 -14.61 28.41
C ALA A 230 -7.15 -15.19 27.84
N ALA A 231 -7.02 -16.16 26.94
CA ALA A 231 -8.15 -16.93 26.49
C ALA A 231 -8.78 -17.48 27.76
N THR A 232 -9.94 -16.95 28.14
CA THR A 232 -10.74 -17.47 29.23
C THR A 232 -11.23 -18.84 28.77
N ARG A 233 -10.36 -19.86 28.85
CA ARG A 233 -10.76 -21.25 28.95
C ARG A 233 -11.46 -21.36 30.30
N ARG A 234 -12.72 -20.94 30.35
CA ARG A 234 -13.65 -21.45 31.36
C ARG A 234 -14.12 -22.80 30.83
N ASN A 235 -13.42 -23.83 31.28
CA ASN A 235 -14.02 -25.14 31.46
C ASN A 235 -15.26 -24.97 32.34
N ALA A 236 -16.43 -25.32 31.79
CA ALA A 236 -17.59 -25.82 32.51
C ALA A 236 -18.39 -26.66 31.52
#